data_AF-A0A1H3M044-F1
#
_entry.id   AF-A0A1H3M044-F1
#
_cell.length_a   1.000
_cell.length_b   1.000
_cell.length_c   1.000
_cell.angle_alpha   90.00
_cell.angle_beta   90.00
_cell.angle_gamma   90.00
#
_symmetry.space_group_name_H-M   'P 1'
#
loop_
_entity.id
_entity.type
_entity.pdbx_description
1 polymer ?
#
loop_
_entity_poly.entity_id
_entity_poly.type
_entity_poly.pdbx_seq_one_letter_code
_entity_poly.pdbx_strand_id
1 'polypeptide(L)'
;MGRLIAVVLFIALMAPAALLFRAWGLASGRRQVANAGVEFATPTPAGSAYLARQATHGRRVRRLGLLLGVVAVVVSVVLFAEASVFLWLPALATGLLTGVLLAEASRPRPRWALSSPPRRPQQGDQISPWLLWTMRAAVAGDVLAAVLLTDELDRPVTVTALVVPLVAWLLAEGALLRVLVRPLAAEGADVPVDEAQRTWTAHLAVAAASVLALLPLGSLLLVAGIGLSGEVSGEGAGLVPVALVAGGFSALAAGLAVAGYLISWLPPVRHTSPALAG
;
A
#
# COMPACT_ATOMS: atom_id res chain seq x y z
N MET A 1 20.94 -32.07 8.71
CA MET A 1 20.43 -31.35 7.53
C MET A 1 19.18 -30.52 7.81
N GLY A 2 18.06 -31.08 8.33
CA GLY A 2 16.81 -30.33 8.56
C GLY A 2 16.92 -29.05 9.41
N ARG A 3 17.72 -29.05 10.48
CA ARG A 3 17.95 -27.86 11.33
C ARG A 3 18.69 -26.72 10.59
N LEU A 4 19.59 -27.05 9.67
CA LEU A 4 20.37 -26.05 8.93
C LEU A 4 19.52 -25.42 7.82
N ILE A 5 18.65 -26.20 7.18
CA ILE A 5 17.65 -25.70 6.22
C ILE A 5 16.67 -24.75 6.92
N ALA A 6 16.14 -25.12 8.08
CA ALA A 6 15.24 -24.27 8.86
C ALA A 6 15.89 -22.94 9.25
N VAL A 7 17.16 -22.95 9.68
CA VAL A 7 17.91 -21.74 10.03
C VAL A 7 18.20 -20.87 8.81
N VAL A 8 18.65 -21.45 7.69
CA VAL A 8 18.91 -20.70 6.45
C VAL A 8 17.63 -20.06 5.91
N LEU A 9 16.51 -20.79 5.94
CA LEU A 9 15.21 -20.26 5.56
C LEU A 9 14.74 -19.17 6.52
N PHE A 10 14.93 -19.33 7.82
CA PHE A 10 14.62 -18.30 8.79
C PHE A 10 15.42 -17.02 8.56
N ILE A 11 16.72 -17.12 8.25
CA ILE A 11 17.56 -15.97 7.91
C ILE A 11 17.12 -15.34 6.57
N ALA A 12 16.87 -16.17 5.56
CA ALA A 12 16.38 -15.73 4.25
C ALA A 12 14.99 -15.08 4.32
N LEU A 13 14.18 -15.46 5.31
CA LEU A 13 12.87 -14.90 5.63
C LEU A 13 12.98 -13.54 6.36
N MET A 14 13.86 -13.48 7.36
CA MET A 14 13.98 -12.30 8.22
C MET A 14 14.71 -11.15 7.53
N ALA A 15 15.64 -11.43 6.61
CA ALA A 15 16.40 -10.38 5.93
C ALA A 15 15.52 -9.46 5.06
N PRO A 16 14.65 -9.95 4.15
CA PRO A 16 13.72 -9.11 3.39
C PRO A 16 12.76 -8.33 4.29
N ALA A 17 12.21 -8.98 5.32
CA ALA A 17 11.32 -8.32 6.28
C ALA A 17 12.04 -7.19 7.04
N ALA A 18 13.28 -7.40 7.47
CA ALA A 18 14.10 -6.38 8.14
C ALA A 18 14.47 -5.22 7.20
N LEU A 19 14.81 -5.51 5.94
CA LEU A 19 15.10 -4.48 4.93
C LEU A 19 13.85 -3.64 4.63
N LEU A 20 12.69 -4.28 4.51
CA LEU A 20 11.42 -3.59 4.30
C LEU A 20 11.06 -2.73 5.52
N PHE A 21 11.19 -3.28 6.73
CA PHE A 21 10.97 -2.55 7.98
C PHE A 21 11.88 -1.32 8.07
N ARG A 22 13.17 -1.47 7.77
CA ARG A 22 14.13 -0.35 7.73
C ARG A 22 13.72 0.71 6.70
N ALA A 23 13.32 0.29 5.50
CA ALA A 23 12.89 1.23 4.46
C ALA A 23 11.66 2.04 4.90
N TRP A 24 10.69 1.40 5.56
CA TRP A 24 9.52 2.09 6.12
C TRP A 24 9.83 2.95 7.35
N GLY A 25 10.82 2.57 8.15
CA GLY A 25 11.36 3.42 9.21
C GLY A 25 12.00 4.71 8.67
N LEU A 26 12.75 4.63 7.57
CA LEU A 26 13.28 5.83 6.91
C LEU A 26 12.16 6.69 6.31
N ALA A 27 11.13 6.06 5.74
CA ALA A 27 9.96 6.76 5.24
C ALA A 27 9.24 7.54 6.36
N SER A 28 9.02 6.92 7.52
CA SER A 28 8.37 7.59 8.65
C SER A 28 9.18 8.80 9.15
N GLY A 29 10.51 8.74 9.12
CA GLY A 29 11.37 9.90 9.37
C GLY A 29 11.16 11.03 8.36
N ARG A 30 11.11 10.73 7.05
CA ARG A 30 10.80 11.73 6.00
C ARG A 30 9.47 12.42 6.22
N ARG A 31 8.47 11.68 6.71
CA ARG A 31 7.16 12.25 7.05
C ARG A 31 7.24 13.31 8.15
N GLN A 32 8.01 13.04 9.20
CA GLN A 32 8.17 13.98 10.31
C GLN A 32 8.82 15.27 9.82
N VAL A 33 9.86 15.17 9.00
CA VAL A 33 10.53 16.33 8.38
C VAL A 33 9.58 17.11 7.48
N ALA A 34 8.81 16.42 6.62
CA ALA A 34 7.85 17.06 5.74
C ALA A 34 6.73 17.79 6.51
N ASN A 35 6.20 17.18 7.57
CA ASN A 35 5.21 17.83 8.43
C ASN A 35 5.80 19.06 9.12
N ALA A 36 7.00 18.96 9.68
CA ALA A 36 7.69 20.09 10.30
C ALA A 36 7.89 21.24 9.29
N GLY A 37 8.32 20.92 8.07
CA GLY A 37 8.48 21.93 7.00
C GLY A 37 7.18 22.64 6.61
N VAL A 38 6.04 21.95 6.68
CA VAL A 38 4.72 22.57 6.49
C VAL A 38 4.34 23.46 7.67
N GLU A 39 4.65 23.06 8.90
CA GLU A 39 4.35 23.87 10.10
C GLU A 39 5.19 25.15 10.18
N PHE A 40 6.44 25.12 9.70
CA PHE A 40 7.32 26.29 9.72
C PHE A 40 7.07 27.29 8.56
N ALA A 41 6.24 26.92 7.58
CA ALA A 41 5.95 27.76 6.43
C ALA A 41 4.48 28.17 6.41
N THR A 42 4.20 29.48 6.50
CA THR A 42 2.83 29.99 6.38
C THR A 42 2.30 29.74 4.96
N PRO A 43 1.30 28.86 4.76
CA PRO A 43 0.75 28.58 3.45
C PRO A 43 0.01 29.80 2.93
N THR A 44 0.02 30.00 1.61
CA THR A 44 -0.77 31.07 1.00
C THR A 44 -2.27 30.74 1.12
N PRO A 45 -3.17 31.72 0.87
CA PRO A 45 -4.61 31.44 0.78
C PRO A 45 -4.97 30.35 -0.25
N ALA A 46 -4.17 30.21 -1.32
CA ALA A 46 -4.35 29.15 -2.29
C ALA A 46 -3.98 27.77 -1.72
N GLY A 47 -2.88 27.70 -0.97
CA GLY A 47 -2.40 26.51 -0.26
C GLY A 47 -3.34 26.04 0.83
N SER A 48 -3.84 26.96 1.68
CA SER A 48 -4.80 26.63 2.74
C SER A 48 -6.13 26.12 2.16
N ALA A 49 -6.66 26.79 1.13
CA ALA A 49 -7.87 26.36 0.45
C ALA A 49 -7.69 24.99 -0.25
N TYR A 50 -6.49 24.70 -0.77
CA TYR A 50 -6.16 23.39 -1.31
C TYR A 50 -6.18 22.29 -0.24
N LEU A 51 -5.52 22.52 0.91
CA LEU A 51 -5.51 21.55 2.02
C LEU A 51 -6.92 21.23 2.52
N ALA A 52 -7.78 22.25 2.65
CA ALA A 52 -9.18 22.06 3.05
C ALA A 52 -9.98 21.23 2.02
N ARG A 53 -9.83 21.53 0.72
CA ARG A 53 -10.46 20.74 -0.36
C ARG A 53 -9.95 19.30 -0.40
N GLN A 54 -8.66 19.09 -0.15
CA GLN A 54 -8.08 17.75 -0.09
C GLN A 54 -8.61 16.96 1.11
N ALA A 55 -8.68 17.59 2.29
CA ALA A 55 -9.21 16.93 3.49
C ALA A 55 -10.68 16.53 3.32
N THR A 56 -11.50 17.41 2.75
CA THR A 56 -12.92 17.12 2.48
C THR A 56 -13.09 16.03 1.42
N HIS A 57 -12.36 16.11 0.30
CA HIS A 57 -12.35 15.07 -0.74
C HIS A 57 -11.92 13.72 -0.19
N GLY A 58 -10.78 13.69 0.51
CA GLY A 58 -10.23 12.48 1.10
C GLY A 58 -11.18 11.82 2.09
N ARG A 59 -11.86 12.60 2.95
CA ARG A 59 -12.90 12.07 3.85
C ARG A 59 -14.06 11.45 3.08
N ARG A 60 -14.55 12.10 2.02
CA ARG A 60 -15.68 11.59 1.22
C ARG A 60 -15.32 10.28 0.51
N VAL A 61 -14.17 10.24 -0.17
CA VAL A 61 -13.77 9.04 -0.91
C VAL A 61 -13.40 7.88 0.01
N ARG A 62 -12.77 8.13 1.17
CA ARG A 62 -12.49 7.07 2.15
C ARG A 62 -13.77 6.51 2.77
N ARG A 63 -14.84 7.31 2.92
CA ARG A 63 -16.17 6.79 3.33
C ARG A 63 -16.77 5.87 2.28
N LEU A 64 -16.58 6.15 0.98
CA LEU A 64 -16.98 5.23 -0.08
C LEU A 64 -16.19 3.92 0.01
N GLY A 65 -14.90 3.98 0.32
CA GLY A 65 -14.10 2.78 0.60
C GLY A 65 -14.61 1.97 1.79
N LEU A 66 -14.97 2.64 2.89
CA LEU A 66 -15.61 1.99 4.03
C LEU A 66 -16.93 1.31 3.62
N LEU A 67 -17.78 2.01 2.87
CA LEU A 67 -19.04 1.46 2.35
C LEU A 67 -18.77 0.23 1.48
N LEU A 68 -17.79 0.30 0.58
CA LEU A 68 -17.37 -0.84 -0.25
C LEU A 68 -16.96 -2.03 0.62
N GLY A 69 -16.20 -1.79 1.69
CA GLY A 69 -15.81 -2.82 2.65
C GLY A 69 -17.02 -3.45 3.35
N VAL A 70 -17.98 -2.63 3.81
CA VAL A 70 -19.22 -3.12 4.42
C VAL A 70 -20.05 -3.94 3.43
N VAL A 71 -20.18 -3.49 2.18
CA VAL A 71 -20.87 -4.25 1.13
C VAL A 71 -20.17 -5.58 0.88
N ALA A 72 -18.83 -5.61 0.85
CA ALA A 72 -18.07 -6.84 0.71
C ALA A 72 -18.31 -7.81 1.89
N VAL A 73 -18.45 -7.30 3.12
CA VAL A 73 -18.86 -8.11 4.29
C VAL A 73 -20.27 -8.67 4.10
N VAL A 74 -21.23 -7.86 3.68
CA VAL A 74 -22.62 -8.34 3.46
C VAL A 74 -22.64 -9.42 2.37
N VAL A 75 -21.93 -9.22 1.26
CA VAL A 75 -21.82 -10.21 0.19
C VAL A 75 -21.15 -11.49 0.70
N SER A 76 -20.08 -11.40 1.50
CA SER A 76 -19.43 -12.60 2.05
C SER A 76 -20.35 -13.37 2.99
N VAL A 77 -21.13 -12.69 3.84
CA VAL A 77 -22.11 -13.33 4.72
C VAL A 77 -23.22 -14.02 3.92
N VAL A 78 -23.71 -13.40 2.85
CA VAL A 78 -24.76 -14.00 2.01
C VAL A 78 -24.25 -15.23 1.26
N LEU A 79 -23.02 -15.18 0.74
CA LEU A 79 -22.45 -16.27 -0.06
C LEU A 79 -21.93 -17.44 0.79
N PHE A 80 -21.43 -17.16 2.00
CA PHE A 80 -20.73 -18.15 2.84
C PHE A 80 -21.43 -18.42 4.20
N ALA A 81 -22.66 -17.91 4.41
CA ALA A 81 -23.40 -17.94 5.68
C ALA A 81 -22.62 -17.30 6.86
N GLU A 82 -23.06 -17.53 8.12
CA GLU A 82 -22.40 -17.03 9.35
C GLU A 82 -20.92 -17.47 9.51
N ALA A 83 -20.41 -18.33 8.62
CA ALA A 83 -19.17 -19.08 8.81
C ALA A 83 -17.87 -18.27 8.77
N SER A 84 -17.84 -16.95 8.60
CA SER A 84 -16.56 -16.25 8.72
C SER A 84 -16.64 -14.76 9.07
N VAL A 85 -16.90 -14.50 10.35
CA VAL A 85 -16.44 -13.25 11.00
C VAL A 85 -14.96 -12.97 10.67
N PHE A 86 -14.16 -14.01 10.42
CA PHE A 86 -12.78 -13.92 9.96
C PHE A 86 -12.59 -13.23 8.60
N LEU A 87 -13.57 -13.28 7.68
CA LEU A 87 -13.50 -12.55 6.40
C LEU A 87 -13.89 -11.08 6.53
N TRP A 88 -14.48 -10.66 7.66
CA TRP A 88 -14.96 -9.30 7.81
C TRP A 88 -13.81 -8.30 7.83
N LEU A 89 -12.76 -8.61 8.58
CA LEU A 89 -11.61 -7.73 8.70
C LEU A 89 -10.84 -7.59 7.37
N PRO A 90 -10.51 -8.67 6.63
CA PRO A 90 -9.94 -8.57 5.28
C PRO A 90 -10.83 -7.80 4.29
N ALA A 91 -12.14 -8.02 4.30
CA ALA A 91 -13.08 -7.31 3.42
C ALA A 91 -13.12 -5.81 3.73
N LEU A 92 -13.22 -5.44 5.01
CA LEU A 92 -13.18 -4.05 5.47
C LEU A 92 -11.84 -3.39 5.16
N ALA A 93 -10.72 -4.08 5.44
CA ALA A 93 -9.38 -3.60 5.12
C ALA A 93 -9.24 -3.35 3.62
N THR A 94 -9.71 -4.29 2.79
CA THR A 94 -9.70 -4.15 1.33
C THR A 94 -10.45 -2.90 0.89
N GLY A 95 -11.72 -2.75 1.31
CA GLY A 95 -12.52 -1.58 0.96
C GLY A 95 -11.89 -0.26 1.40
N LEU A 96 -11.37 -0.21 2.63
CA LEU A 96 -10.70 0.98 3.17
C LEU A 96 -9.44 1.34 2.37
N LEU A 97 -8.58 0.37 2.06
CA LEU A 97 -7.35 0.58 1.31
C LEU A 97 -7.62 0.98 -0.13
N THR A 98 -8.61 0.35 -0.79
CA THR A 98 -9.08 0.80 -2.11
C THR A 98 -9.61 2.22 -2.04
N GLY A 99 -10.35 2.60 -0.99
CA GLY A 99 -10.80 3.97 -0.76
C GLY A 99 -9.66 4.97 -0.56
N VAL A 100 -8.59 4.57 0.15
CA VAL A 100 -7.36 5.36 0.26
C VAL A 100 -6.76 5.57 -1.12
N LEU A 101 -6.50 4.49 -1.87
CA LEU A 101 -5.90 4.56 -3.20
C LEU A 101 -6.72 5.38 -4.18
N LEU A 102 -8.05 5.21 -4.17
CA LEU A 102 -8.96 6.00 -4.98
C LEU A 102 -8.91 7.48 -4.59
N ALA A 103 -8.84 7.81 -3.30
CA ALA A 103 -8.73 9.19 -2.84
C ALA A 103 -7.43 9.83 -3.34
N GLU A 104 -6.31 9.09 -3.29
CA GLU A 104 -5.00 9.52 -3.76
C GLU A 104 -4.99 9.71 -5.30
N ALA A 105 -5.52 8.75 -6.05
CA ALA A 105 -5.59 8.79 -7.51
C ALA A 105 -6.51 9.90 -8.05
N SER A 106 -7.56 10.24 -7.29
CA SER A 106 -8.56 11.25 -7.67
C SER A 106 -8.33 12.62 -7.03
N ARG A 107 -7.17 12.85 -6.39
CA ARG A 107 -6.89 14.10 -5.67
C ARG A 107 -7.18 15.36 -6.50
N PRO A 108 -7.83 16.39 -5.91
CA PRO A 108 -8.03 17.67 -6.57
C PRO A 108 -6.70 18.29 -7.01
N ARG A 109 -6.69 18.97 -8.17
CA ARG A 109 -5.50 19.69 -8.62
C ARG A 109 -5.30 20.97 -7.78
N PRO A 110 -4.05 21.30 -7.40
CA PRO A 110 -3.76 22.57 -6.76
C PRO A 110 -3.94 23.74 -7.72
N ARG A 111 -4.19 24.93 -7.16
CA ARG A 111 -4.41 26.19 -7.91
C ARG A 111 -3.37 27.27 -7.58
N TRP A 112 -2.26 26.90 -6.93
CA TRP A 112 -1.15 27.81 -6.66
C TRP A 112 -0.30 28.06 -7.90
N ALA A 113 0.52 29.11 -7.86
CA ALA A 113 1.45 29.44 -8.93
C ALA A 113 2.47 28.31 -9.15
N LEU A 114 2.78 28.04 -10.42
CA LEU A 114 3.76 27.03 -10.82
C LEU A 114 5.08 27.69 -11.21
N SER A 115 6.17 26.95 -11.05
CA SER A 115 7.51 27.40 -11.45
C SER A 115 7.57 27.78 -12.94
N SER A 116 8.29 28.87 -13.23
CA SER A 116 8.61 29.32 -14.58
C SER A 116 10.12 29.61 -14.67
N PRO A 117 10.90 28.82 -15.44
CA PRO A 117 10.48 27.69 -16.27
C PRO A 117 9.96 26.49 -15.44
N PRO A 118 9.12 25.60 -16.02
CA PRO A 118 8.56 24.46 -15.29
C PRO A 118 9.63 23.52 -14.76
N ARG A 119 9.74 23.40 -13.43
CA ARG A 119 10.59 22.42 -12.77
C ARG A 119 9.80 21.14 -12.48
N ARG A 120 10.42 19.98 -12.71
CA ARG A 120 9.83 18.67 -12.37
C ARG A 120 10.47 18.12 -11.10
N PRO A 121 9.70 17.40 -10.26
CA PRO A 121 10.29 16.69 -9.14
C PRO A 121 11.17 15.53 -9.62
N GLN A 122 12.26 15.23 -8.90
CA GLN A 122 12.97 13.97 -9.10
C GLN A 122 12.27 12.86 -8.29
N GLN A 123 12.12 11.67 -8.87
CA GLN A 123 11.44 10.54 -8.21
C GLN A 123 12.12 10.13 -6.89
N GLY A 124 13.46 10.16 -6.85
CA GLY A 124 14.25 9.77 -5.68
C GLY A 124 14.01 10.66 -4.45
N ASP A 125 13.60 11.91 -4.68
CA ASP A 125 13.29 12.86 -3.61
C ASP A 125 11.97 12.50 -2.92
N GLN A 126 11.01 11.95 -3.67
CA GLN A 126 9.65 11.70 -3.21
C GLN A 126 9.47 10.33 -2.57
N ILE A 127 10.06 9.30 -3.18
CA ILE A 127 9.93 7.91 -2.71
C ILE A 127 11.18 7.11 -3.04
N SER A 128 11.54 6.21 -2.14
CA SER A 128 12.63 5.27 -2.39
C SER A 128 12.31 4.40 -3.62
N PRO A 129 13.19 4.34 -4.64
CA PRO A 129 13.02 3.43 -5.78
C PRO A 129 12.87 1.96 -5.34
N TRP A 130 13.50 1.59 -4.22
CA TRP A 130 13.35 0.27 -3.62
C TRP A 130 11.91 -0.02 -3.21
N LEU A 131 11.23 0.90 -2.51
CA LEU A 131 9.83 0.72 -2.10
C LEU A 131 8.88 0.62 -3.29
N LEU A 132 9.17 1.36 -4.37
CA LEU A 132 8.39 1.27 -5.60
C LEU A 132 8.54 -0.11 -6.26
N TRP A 133 9.78 -0.59 -6.39
CA TRP A 133 10.05 -1.90 -7.00
C TRP A 133 9.53 -3.07 -6.17
N THR A 134 9.66 -3.01 -4.84
CA THR A 134 9.12 -4.07 -3.97
C THR A 134 7.61 -4.14 -4.02
N MET A 135 6.91 -3.01 -4.12
CA MET A 135 5.46 -3.00 -4.34
C MET A 135 5.08 -3.67 -5.67
N ARG A 136 5.75 -3.31 -6.77
CA ARG A 136 5.50 -3.92 -8.08
C ARG A 136 5.82 -5.41 -8.09
N ALA A 137 6.91 -5.83 -7.45
CA ALA A 137 7.29 -7.22 -7.30
C ALA A 137 6.26 -8.01 -6.48
N ALA A 138 5.71 -7.42 -5.40
CA ALA A 138 4.65 -8.04 -4.62
C ALA A 138 3.38 -8.27 -5.45
N VAL A 139 2.94 -7.26 -6.22
CA VAL A 139 1.78 -7.39 -7.13
C VAL A 139 2.06 -8.45 -8.20
N ALA A 140 3.23 -8.43 -8.83
CA ALA A 140 3.58 -9.41 -9.86
C ALA A 140 3.64 -10.84 -9.29
N GLY A 141 4.23 -11.01 -8.10
CA GLY A 141 4.29 -12.29 -7.41
C GLY A 141 2.91 -12.81 -7.04
N ASP A 142 2.04 -11.94 -6.53
CA ASP A 142 0.65 -12.25 -6.21
C ASP A 142 -0.14 -12.72 -7.44
N VAL A 143 -0.11 -11.93 -8.52
CA VAL A 143 -0.76 -12.27 -9.78
C VAL A 143 -0.25 -13.60 -10.33
N LEU A 144 1.07 -13.81 -10.30
CA LEU A 144 1.66 -15.07 -10.75
C LEU A 144 1.18 -16.24 -9.90
N ALA A 145 1.17 -16.11 -8.58
CA ALA A 145 0.71 -17.16 -7.67
C ALA A 145 -0.79 -17.47 -7.91
N ALA A 146 -1.63 -16.45 -8.08
CA ALA A 146 -3.06 -16.63 -8.35
C ALA A 146 -3.32 -17.32 -9.69
N VAL A 147 -2.55 -16.98 -10.73
CA VAL A 147 -2.64 -17.65 -12.04
C VAL A 147 -2.21 -19.12 -11.93
N LEU A 148 -1.08 -19.40 -11.27
CA LEU A 148 -0.58 -20.77 -11.13
C LEU A 148 -1.53 -21.67 -10.32
N LEU A 149 -2.29 -21.11 -9.39
CA LEU A 149 -3.24 -21.84 -8.56
C LEU A 149 -4.68 -21.78 -9.10
N THR A 150 -4.90 -21.35 -10.34
CA THR A 150 -6.26 -21.14 -10.87
C THR A 150 -7.09 -22.43 -10.90
N ASP A 151 -6.46 -23.58 -11.13
CA ASP A 151 -7.14 -24.88 -11.16
C ASP A 151 -7.41 -25.47 -9.75
N GLU A 152 -6.69 -24.98 -8.74
CA GLU A 152 -6.81 -25.43 -7.34
C GLU A 152 -7.76 -24.57 -6.51
N LEU A 153 -8.00 -23.33 -6.94
CA LEU A 153 -8.80 -22.35 -6.22
C LEU A 153 -10.20 -22.22 -6.81
N ASP A 154 -11.17 -22.01 -5.92
CA ASP A 154 -12.52 -21.64 -6.35
C ASP A 154 -12.49 -20.36 -7.19
N ARG A 155 -13.25 -20.34 -8.29
CA ARG A 155 -13.29 -19.22 -9.24
C ARG A 155 -13.46 -17.84 -8.59
N PRO A 156 -14.36 -17.62 -7.59
CA PRO A 156 -14.47 -16.34 -6.92
C PRO A 156 -13.20 -15.92 -6.18
N VAL A 157 -12.46 -16.87 -5.58
CA VAL A 157 -11.20 -16.63 -4.88
C VAL A 157 -10.13 -16.21 -5.88
N THR A 158 -9.97 -16.95 -6.98
CA THR A 158 -9.01 -16.62 -8.05
C THR A 158 -9.27 -15.24 -8.64
N VAL A 159 -10.53 -14.92 -8.94
CA VAL A 159 -10.92 -13.60 -9.46
C VAL A 159 -10.61 -12.51 -8.45
N THR A 160 -10.89 -12.73 -7.16
CA THR A 160 -10.62 -11.74 -6.10
C THR A 160 -9.12 -11.51 -5.94
N ALA A 161 -8.33 -12.58 -5.88
CA ALA A 161 -6.88 -12.55 -5.77
C ALA A 161 -6.21 -11.86 -6.97
N LEU A 162 -6.80 -11.92 -8.17
CA LEU A 162 -6.28 -11.19 -9.33
C LEU A 162 -6.74 -9.74 -9.37
N VAL A 163 -8.04 -9.51 -9.24
CA VAL A 163 -8.65 -8.19 -9.52
C VAL A 163 -8.30 -7.18 -8.43
N VAL A 164 -8.35 -7.57 -7.15
CA VAL A 164 -8.11 -6.62 -6.05
C VAL A 164 -6.68 -6.04 -6.12
N PRO A 165 -5.62 -6.85 -6.24
CA PRO A 165 -4.25 -6.34 -6.26
C PRO A 165 -3.93 -5.58 -7.55
N LEU A 166 -4.48 -6.01 -8.70
CA LEU A 166 -4.34 -5.28 -9.96
C LEU A 166 -5.02 -3.91 -9.94
N VAL A 167 -6.26 -3.83 -9.45
CA VAL A 167 -6.96 -2.54 -9.30
C VAL A 167 -6.21 -1.63 -8.32
N ALA A 168 -5.73 -2.17 -7.22
CA ALA A 168 -4.93 -1.43 -6.25
C ALA A 168 -3.64 -0.88 -6.88
N TRP A 169 -2.93 -1.71 -7.64
CA TRP A 169 -1.73 -1.33 -8.37
C TRP A 169 -2.00 -0.22 -9.39
N LEU A 170 -3.05 -0.34 -10.20
CA LEU A 170 -3.42 0.67 -11.19
C LEU A 170 -3.78 2.01 -10.55
N LEU A 171 -4.51 1.99 -9.43
CA LEU A 171 -4.81 3.21 -8.67
C LEU A 171 -3.53 3.83 -8.07
N ALA A 172 -2.61 3.01 -7.55
CA ALA A 172 -1.35 3.48 -7.01
C ALA A 172 -0.46 4.11 -8.10
N GLU A 173 -0.29 3.45 -9.24
CA GLU A 173 0.46 4.00 -10.38
C GLU A 173 -0.19 5.27 -10.92
N GLY A 174 -1.53 5.32 -10.97
CA GLY A 174 -2.27 6.53 -11.34
C GLY A 174 -1.99 7.70 -10.39
N ALA A 175 -1.96 7.45 -9.07
CA ALA A 175 -1.61 8.46 -8.07
C ALA A 175 -0.15 8.94 -8.22
N LEU A 176 0.79 8.01 -8.39
CA LEU A 176 2.22 8.30 -8.58
C LEU A 176 2.47 9.10 -9.87
N LEU A 177 1.89 8.68 -10.99
CA LEU A 177 2.03 9.37 -12.27
C LEU A 177 1.55 10.82 -12.18
N ARG A 178 0.41 11.06 -11.53
CA ARG A 178 -0.11 12.42 -11.32
C ARG A 178 0.83 13.30 -10.51
N VAL A 179 1.48 12.73 -9.50
CA VAL A 179 2.47 13.41 -8.67
C VAL A 179 3.75 13.73 -9.45
N LEU A 180 4.12 12.92 -10.43
CA LEU A 180 5.34 13.12 -11.21
C LEU A 180 5.17 14.08 -12.39
N VAL A 181 4.02 14.02 -13.06
CA VAL A 181 3.75 14.83 -14.25
C VAL A 181 3.44 16.29 -13.89
N ARG A 182 2.96 16.57 -12.67
CA ARG A 182 2.62 17.93 -12.23
C ARG A 182 3.90 18.78 -11.98
N PRO A 183 4.08 19.95 -12.60
CA PRO A 183 5.19 20.87 -12.30
C PRO A 183 5.23 21.29 -10.84
N LEU A 184 6.41 21.65 -10.33
CA LEU A 184 6.60 22.16 -8.96
C LEU A 184 5.96 23.54 -8.80
N ALA A 185 5.50 23.84 -7.58
CA ALA A 185 5.08 25.18 -7.18
C ALA A 185 6.20 26.22 -7.45
N ALA A 186 5.80 27.45 -7.73
CA ALA A 186 6.73 28.58 -7.79
C ALA A 186 7.38 28.80 -6.42
N GLU A 187 8.62 29.31 -6.39
CA GLU A 187 9.30 29.64 -5.14
C GLU A 187 8.47 30.64 -4.33
N GLY A 188 8.33 30.39 -3.03
CA GLY A 188 7.49 31.19 -2.14
C GLY A 188 5.98 31.01 -2.31
N ALA A 189 5.48 30.24 -3.29
CA ALA A 189 4.04 30.04 -3.48
C ALA A 189 3.46 29.06 -2.45
N ASP A 190 3.91 27.81 -2.42
CA ASP A 190 3.48 26.79 -1.44
C ASP A 190 4.41 25.55 -1.54
N VAL A 191 5.71 25.74 -1.78
CA VAL A 191 6.68 24.65 -2.03
C VAL A 191 6.68 23.60 -0.90
N PRO A 192 6.75 23.96 0.40
CA PRO A 192 6.73 22.98 1.48
C PRO A 192 5.45 22.14 1.51
N VAL A 193 4.31 22.77 1.21
CA VAL A 193 3.00 22.08 1.12
C VAL A 193 2.98 21.13 -0.08
N ASP A 194 3.49 21.58 -1.23
CA ASP A 194 3.53 20.77 -2.44
C ASP A 194 4.41 19.53 -2.26
N GLU A 195 5.62 19.71 -1.73
CA GLU A 195 6.58 18.62 -1.49
C GLU A 195 6.07 17.61 -0.46
N ALA A 196 5.56 18.09 0.67
CA ALA A 196 4.98 17.22 1.70
C ALA A 196 3.84 16.37 1.14
N GLN A 197 2.95 16.97 0.33
CA GLN A 197 1.82 16.26 -0.28
C GLN A 197 2.24 15.24 -1.33
N ARG A 198 3.30 15.49 -2.09
CA ARG A 198 3.83 14.54 -3.07
C ARG A 198 4.44 13.32 -2.38
N THR A 199 5.30 13.56 -1.40
CA THR A 199 5.89 12.51 -0.56
C THR A 199 4.80 11.69 0.12
N TRP A 200 3.78 12.36 0.65
CA TRP A 200 2.62 11.71 1.27
C TRP A 200 1.88 10.77 0.33
N THR A 201 1.49 11.29 -0.84
CA THR A 201 0.75 10.52 -1.85
C THR A 201 1.54 9.30 -2.27
N ALA A 202 2.85 9.46 -2.51
CA ALA A 202 3.70 8.38 -2.95
C ALA A 202 3.78 7.24 -1.92
N HIS A 203 4.02 7.57 -0.65
CA HIS A 203 4.12 6.56 0.41
C HIS A 203 2.77 5.90 0.73
N LEU A 204 1.67 6.66 0.74
CA LEU A 204 0.33 6.08 0.92
C LEU A 204 -0.03 5.11 -0.21
N ALA A 205 0.21 5.50 -1.46
CA ALA A 205 -0.10 4.67 -2.62
C ALA A 205 0.70 3.37 -2.61
N VAL A 206 2.02 3.46 -2.38
CA VAL A 206 2.91 2.30 -2.33
C VAL A 206 2.61 1.39 -1.14
N ALA A 207 2.32 1.96 0.04
CA ALA A 207 1.92 1.18 1.21
C ALA A 207 0.63 0.39 0.96
N ALA A 208 -0.43 1.08 0.54
CA ALA A 208 -1.73 0.46 0.39
C ALA A 208 -1.74 -0.62 -0.70
N ALA A 209 -1.10 -0.38 -1.85
CA ALA A 209 -0.94 -1.40 -2.88
C ALA A 209 -0.08 -2.58 -2.41
N SER A 210 1.02 -2.33 -1.69
CA SER A 210 1.84 -3.39 -1.10
C SER A 210 1.05 -4.27 -0.15
N VAL A 211 0.22 -3.69 0.74
CA VAL A 211 -0.60 -4.47 1.69
C VAL A 211 -1.62 -5.32 0.95
N LEU A 212 -2.29 -4.74 -0.06
CA LEU A 212 -3.29 -5.44 -0.86
C LEU A 212 -2.71 -6.55 -1.74
N ALA A 213 -1.39 -6.55 -2.01
CA ALA A 213 -0.72 -7.62 -2.75
C ALA A 213 -0.01 -8.64 -1.83
N LEU A 214 0.65 -8.18 -0.76
CA LEU A 214 1.45 -9.05 0.11
C LEU A 214 0.59 -9.98 0.96
N LEU A 215 -0.58 -9.53 1.41
CA LEU A 215 -1.45 -10.38 2.22
C LEU A 215 -2.04 -11.54 1.40
N PRO A 216 -2.64 -11.31 0.22
CA PRO A 216 -3.11 -12.41 -0.63
C PRO A 216 -1.97 -13.30 -1.12
N LEU A 217 -0.84 -12.73 -1.56
CA LEU A 217 0.36 -13.50 -1.92
C LEU A 217 0.80 -14.43 -0.81
N GLY A 218 0.85 -13.92 0.44
CA GLY A 218 1.20 -14.71 1.60
C GLY A 218 0.28 -15.92 1.79
N SER A 219 -1.04 -15.70 1.66
CA SER A 219 -2.03 -16.77 1.71
C SER A 219 -1.89 -17.77 0.57
N LEU A 220 -1.71 -17.31 -0.67
CA LEU A 220 -1.57 -18.18 -1.85
C LEU A 220 -0.32 -19.07 -1.76
N LEU A 221 0.82 -18.51 -1.32
CA LEU A 221 2.05 -19.28 -1.12
C LEU A 221 1.91 -20.32 -0.01
N LEU A 222 1.16 -20.01 1.07
CA LEU A 222 0.86 -20.99 2.12
C LEU A 222 -0.03 -22.12 1.58
N VAL A 223 -1.07 -21.80 0.80
CA VAL A 223 -1.93 -22.81 0.17
C VAL A 223 -1.11 -23.74 -0.73
N ALA A 224 -0.32 -23.16 -1.66
CA ALA A 224 0.56 -23.92 -2.55
C ALA A 224 1.55 -24.80 -1.77
N GLY A 225 2.19 -24.25 -0.74
CA GLY A 225 3.17 -24.96 0.07
C GLY A 225 2.57 -26.12 0.86
N ILE A 226 1.36 -25.94 1.42
CA ILE A 226 0.65 -26.98 2.16
C ILE A 226 0.15 -28.08 1.20
N GLY A 227 -0.42 -27.70 0.06
CA GLY A 227 -0.88 -28.67 -0.96
C GLY A 227 0.23 -29.60 -1.43
N LEU A 228 1.38 -29.03 -1.82
CA LEU A 228 2.54 -29.81 -2.27
C LEU A 228 3.17 -30.68 -1.15
N SER A 229 3.02 -30.30 0.12
CA SER A 229 3.57 -31.09 1.23
C SER A 229 2.90 -32.44 1.42
N GLY A 230 1.64 -32.59 0.98
CA GLY A 230 0.92 -33.86 1.02
C GLY A 230 1.29 -34.83 -0.10
N GLU A 231 1.75 -34.30 -1.24
CA GLU A 231 2.06 -35.10 -2.43
C GLU A 231 3.51 -35.60 -2.47
N VAL A 232 4.42 -34.85 -1.84
CA VAL A 232 5.86 -35.07 -1.95
C VAL A 232 6.37 -35.93 -0.78
N SER A 233 6.27 -37.25 -0.93
CA SER A 233 6.77 -38.25 0.03
C SER A 233 8.21 -38.75 -0.25
N GLY A 234 8.98 -38.07 -1.12
CA GLY A 234 10.27 -38.56 -1.63
C GLY A 234 11.51 -37.79 -1.12
N GLU A 235 12.62 -38.51 -0.90
CA GLU A 235 13.92 -37.94 -0.50
C GLU A 235 14.47 -36.99 -1.58
N GLY A 236 14.34 -35.68 -1.35
CA GLY A 236 14.95 -34.63 -2.18
C GLY A 236 14.00 -33.52 -2.64
N ALA A 237 12.68 -33.73 -2.57
CA ALA A 237 11.68 -32.79 -3.07
C ALA A 237 11.05 -31.88 -1.98
N GLY A 238 11.48 -32.01 -0.72
CA GLY A 238 10.95 -31.25 0.42
C GLY A 238 11.34 -29.77 0.50
N LEU A 239 12.20 -29.23 -0.38
CA LEU A 239 12.65 -27.83 -0.29
C LEU A 239 11.63 -26.82 -0.84
N VAL A 240 10.91 -27.18 -1.91
CA VAL A 240 9.93 -26.27 -2.55
C VAL A 240 8.73 -25.99 -1.64
N PRO A 241 8.05 -27.00 -1.05
CA PRO A 241 6.95 -26.74 -0.12
C PRO A 241 7.39 -25.88 1.06
N VAL A 242 8.58 -26.14 1.60
CA VAL A 242 9.13 -25.38 2.72
C VAL A 242 9.46 -23.94 2.30
N ALA A 243 10.03 -23.73 1.12
CA ALA A 243 10.30 -22.40 0.59
C ALA A 243 9.02 -21.58 0.34
N LEU A 244 7.95 -22.22 -0.15
CA LEU A 244 6.64 -21.60 -0.33
C LEU A 244 6.00 -21.23 1.01
N VAL A 245 6.02 -22.13 1.99
CA VAL A 245 5.50 -21.86 3.34
C VAL A 245 6.28 -20.72 3.99
N ALA A 246 7.61 -20.74 3.90
CA ALA A 246 8.45 -19.66 4.37
C ALA A 246 8.10 -18.35 3.65
N GLY A 247 8.11 -18.34 2.31
CA GLY A 247 7.74 -17.17 1.51
C GLY A 247 6.36 -16.61 1.88
N GLY A 248 5.40 -17.49 2.13
CA GLY A 248 4.05 -17.13 2.57
C GLY A 248 4.03 -16.40 3.92
N PHE A 249 4.67 -16.95 4.95
CA PHE A 249 4.80 -16.27 6.25
C PHE A 249 5.57 -14.94 6.13
N SER A 250 6.60 -14.90 5.29
CA SER A 250 7.36 -13.67 4.98
C SER A 250 6.46 -12.57 4.42
N ALA A 251 5.68 -12.91 3.39
CA ALA A 251 4.79 -11.97 2.73
C ALA A 251 3.70 -11.47 3.69
N LEU A 252 3.12 -12.36 4.51
CA LEU A 252 2.17 -11.96 5.55
C LEU A 252 2.79 -11.02 6.58
N ALA A 253 3.95 -11.37 7.14
CA ALA A 253 4.64 -10.55 8.12
C ALA A 253 5.02 -9.17 7.55
N ALA A 254 5.51 -9.15 6.31
CA ALA A 254 5.80 -7.93 5.57
C ALA A 254 4.53 -7.09 5.36
N GLY A 255 3.44 -7.69 4.87
CA GLY A 255 2.17 -7.02 4.66
C GLY A 255 1.62 -6.38 5.93
N LEU A 256 1.65 -7.12 7.05
CA LEU A 256 1.24 -6.61 8.37
C LEU A 256 2.14 -5.48 8.86
N ALA A 257 3.46 -5.59 8.67
CA ALA A 257 4.39 -4.52 9.02
C ALA A 257 4.11 -3.24 8.22
N VAL A 258 3.93 -3.34 6.90
CA VAL A 258 3.57 -2.20 6.04
C VAL A 258 2.22 -1.61 6.46
N ALA A 259 1.23 -2.43 6.81
CA ALA A 259 -0.06 -1.97 7.32
C ALA A 259 0.09 -1.16 8.62
N GLY A 260 0.95 -1.61 9.54
CA GLY A 260 1.28 -0.85 10.76
C GLY A 260 1.86 0.52 10.46
N TYR A 261 2.81 0.60 9.51
CA TYR A 261 3.35 1.89 9.06
C TYR A 261 2.28 2.75 8.40
N LEU A 262 1.44 2.17 7.53
CA LEU A 262 0.37 2.86 6.82
C LEU A 262 -0.57 3.60 7.78
N ILE A 263 -0.93 3.01 8.92
CA ILE A 263 -1.76 3.66 9.94
C ILE A 263 -1.18 5.01 10.33
N SER A 264 0.14 5.07 10.52
CA SER A 264 0.79 6.34 10.84
C SER A 264 0.52 7.36 9.74
N TRP A 265 0.58 6.99 8.45
CA TRP A 265 0.38 7.85 7.28
C TRP A 265 -1.09 8.14 6.92
N LEU A 266 -2.08 7.63 7.64
CA LEU A 266 -3.49 7.94 7.33
C LEU A 266 -3.94 9.37 7.68
N PRO A 267 -3.57 9.97 8.82
CA PRO A 267 -4.01 11.31 9.22
C PRO A 267 -3.46 12.36 8.25
N PRO A 268 -4.27 13.17 7.55
CA PRO A 268 -3.78 14.06 6.50
C PRO A 268 -2.75 15.08 7.01
N VAL A 269 -1.91 15.59 6.10
CA VAL A 269 -1.07 16.78 6.37
C VAL A 269 -1.97 17.94 6.78
N ARG A 270 -1.65 18.56 7.91
CA ARG A 270 -2.39 19.70 8.47
C ARG A 270 -1.41 20.83 8.75
N HIS A 271 -1.89 22.06 8.66
CA HIS A 271 -1.21 23.21 9.23
C HIS A 271 -2.01 23.63 10.47
N THR A 272 -1.37 23.67 11.64
CA THR A 272 -1.96 24.07 12.92
C THR A 272 -1.98 25.59 13.05
N SER A 273 -2.55 26.29 12.05
CA SER A 273 -2.88 27.71 12.25
C SER A 273 -4.26 27.79 12.90
N PRO A 274 -4.45 28.57 14.00
CA PRO A 274 -5.75 28.72 14.67
C PRO A 274 -6.91 29.10 13.73
N ALA A 275 -6.60 29.81 12.63
CA ALA A 275 -7.57 30.19 11.61
C ALA A 275 -8.11 29.04 10.74
N LEU A 276 -7.53 27.83 10.82
CA LEU A 276 -7.88 26.66 10.00
C LEU A 276 -8.25 25.42 10.84
N ALA A 277 -8.36 25.58 12.17
CA ALA A 277 -8.68 24.49 13.10
C ALA A 277 -10.20 24.21 13.25
N GLY A 278 -11.00 24.62 12.26
CA GLY A 278 -12.45 24.36 12.18
C GLY A 278 -12.79 23.04 11.49
#